data_AF-A0AA35TCG4-F1
#
_entry.id   AF-A0AA35TCG4-F1
#
_cell.length_a   1.000
_cell.length_b   1.000
_cell.length_c   1.000
_cell.angle_alpha   90.00
_cell.angle_beta   90.00
_cell.angle_gamma   90.00
#
_symmetry.space_group_name_H-M   'P 1'
#
loop_
_entity.id
_entity.type
_entity.pdbx_description
1 polymer ?
#
loop_
_entity_poly.entity_id
_entity_poly.type
_entity_poly.pdbx_seq_one_letter_code
_entity_poly.pdbx_strand_id
1 'polypeptide(L)'
;MQQPQLDLEVLDPVLRQVLSDHSEKTLAWMRTEHGAWGYLAGQGVAATRQQLGRQLTDPERRMVWSRLWWWLEQLKLRLREPQ
;
A
#
# COMPACT_ATOMS: atom_id res chain seq x y z
N MET A 1 -9.32 -11.75 -24.48
CA MET A 1 -9.55 -11.53 -23.03
C MET A 1 -8.68 -10.37 -22.62
N GLN A 2 -9.27 -9.21 -22.28
CA GLN A 2 -8.53 -8.04 -21.80
C GLN A 2 -8.19 -8.33 -20.33
N GLN A 3 -6.91 -8.41 -19.98
CA GLN A 3 -6.53 -8.57 -18.57
C GLN A 3 -6.89 -7.27 -17.83
N PRO A 4 -7.43 -7.34 -16.60
CA PRO A 4 -7.66 -6.13 -15.81
C PRO A 4 -6.31 -5.46 -15.57
N GLN A 5 -6.16 -4.26 -16.09
CA GLN A 5 -4.98 -3.42 -15.91
C GLN A 5 -5.05 -2.81 -14.51
N LEU A 6 -3.94 -2.85 -13.77
CA LEU A 6 -3.86 -2.18 -12.49
C LEU A 6 -3.81 -0.66 -12.72
N ASP A 7 -4.79 0.05 -12.17
CA ASP A 7 -4.83 1.51 -12.10
C ASP A 7 -5.01 1.99 -10.66
N LEU A 8 -5.01 3.31 -10.47
CA LEU A 8 -5.13 3.91 -9.14
C LEU A 8 -6.54 3.75 -8.54
N GLU A 9 -7.58 3.62 -9.35
CA GLU A 9 -8.96 3.48 -8.87
C GLU A 9 -9.17 2.10 -8.21
N VAL A 10 -8.55 1.06 -8.77
CA VAL A 10 -8.51 -0.27 -8.17
C VAL A 10 -7.52 -0.32 -7.00
N LEU A 11 -6.36 0.32 -7.14
CA LEU A 11 -5.27 0.21 -6.17
C LEU A 11 -5.54 0.96 -4.86
N ASP A 12 -6.11 2.17 -4.93
CA ASP A 12 -6.35 3.00 -3.74
C ASP A 12 -7.20 2.33 -2.64
N PRO A 13 -8.40 1.77 -2.93
CA PRO A 13 -9.19 1.13 -1.90
C PRO A 13 -8.46 -0.07 -1.28
N VAL A 14 -7.73 -0.85 -2.09
CA VAL A 14 -6.93 -1.99 -1.61
C VAL A 14 -5.85 -1.52 -0.64
N LEU A 15 -5.08 -0.50 -0.99
CA LEU A 15 -4.00 -0.01 -0.14
C LEU A 15 -4.51 0.66 1.14
N ARG A 16 -5.63 1.40 1.06
CA ARG A 16 -6.27 1.95 2.26
C ARG A 16 -6.72 0.84 3.21
N GLN A 17 -7.28 -0.24 2.68
CA GLN A 17 -7.67 -1.40 3.49
C GLN A 17 -6.45 -2.04 4.15
N VAL A 18 -5.36 -2.28 3.40
CA VAL A 18 -4.10 -2.80 3.96
C VAL A 18 -3.57 -1.94 5.10
N LEU A 19 -3.56 -0.62 4.94
CA LEU A 19 -3.08 0.31 5.98
C LEU A 19 -3.96 0.30 7.23
N SER A 20 -5.28 0.11 7.06
CA SER A 20 -6.25 -0.03 8.14
C SER A 20 -6.08 -1.34 8.90
N ASP A 21 -6.03 -2.46 8.17
CA ASP A 21 -5.90 -3.81 8.74
C ASP A 21 -4.56 -4.02 9.44
N HIS A 22 -3.52 -3.33 8.98
CA HIS A 22 -2.17 -3.37 9.55
C HIS A 22 -1.80 -2.06 10.24
N SER A 23 -2.75 -1.43 10.92
CA SER A 23 -2.57 -0.14 11.62
C SER A 23 -1.36 -0.10 12.56
N GLU A 24 -1.08 -1.19 13.30
CA GLU A 24 0.12 -1.29 14.15
C GLU A 24 1.42 -1.12 13.35
N LYS A 25 1.50 -1.74 12.17
CA LYS A 25 2.67 -1.63 11.28
C LYS A 25 2.72 -0.30 10.56
N THR A 26 1.57 0.29 10.24
CA THR A 26 1.47 1.67 9.76
C THR A 26 2.07 2.64 10.78
N LEU A 27 1.74 2.51 12.06
CA LEU A 27 2.31 3.32 13.14
C LEU A 27 3.81 3.05 13.34
N ALA A 28 4.23 1.79 13.30
CA ALA A 28 5.64 1.41 13.37
C ALA A 28 6.47 2.06 12.24
N TRP A 29 5.93 2.10 11.02
CA TRP A 29 6.57 2.78 9.89
C TRP A 29 6.72 4.29 10.16
N MET A 30 5.69 4.94 10.71
CA MET A 30 5.75 6.37 11.06
C MET A 30 6.81 6.66 12.14
N ARG A 31 7.03 5.72 13.05
CA ARG A 31 8.09 5.74 14.07
C ARG A 31 9.46 5.32 13.54
N THR A 32 9.60 5.11 12.23
CA THR A 32 10.85 4.70 11.56
C THR A 32 11.39 3.33 12.02
N GLU A 33 10.51 2.44 12.46
CA GLU A 33 10.91 1.08 12.85
C GLU A 33 11.32 0.23 11.64
N HIS A 34 12.42 -0.49 11.80
CA HIS A 34 12.94 -1.40 10.77
C HIS A 34 11.92 -2.50 10.43
N GLY A 35 11.82 -2.85 9.14
CA GLY A 35 10.96 -3.93 8.67
C GLY A 35 9.47 -3.57 8.51
N ALA A 36 9.00 -2.44 9.06
CA ALA A 36 7.61 -2.00 8.88
C ALA A 36 7.27 -1.76 7.39
N TRP A 37 8.17 -1.10 6.66
CA TRP A 37 8.02 -0.91 5.21
C TRP A 37 7.93 -2.23 4.45
N GLY A 38 8.89 -3.14 4.67
CA GLY A 38 8.94 -4.41 3.96
C GLY A 38 7.70 -5.26 4.19
N TYR A 39 7.19 -5.27 5.42
CA TYR A 39 5.93 -5.93 5.76
C TYR A 39 4.74 -5.34 5.00
N LEU A 40 4.54 -4.01 5.08
CA LEU A 40 3.42 -3.32 4.43
C LEU A 40 3.49 -3.46 2.90
N ALA A 41 4.68 -3.35 2.30
CA ALA A 41 4.89 -3.55 0.87
C ALA A 41 4.52 -4.98 0.42
N GLY A 42 4.84 -5.98 1.24
CA GLY A 42 4.44 -7.37 1.03
C GLY A 42 2.92 -7.54 1.08
N GLN A 43 2.25 -6.97 2.08
CA GLN A 43 0.79 -7.01 2.22
C GLN A 43 0.07 -6.28 1.07
N GLY A 44 0.58 -5.12 0.66
CA GLY A 44 0.05 -4.40 -0.50
C GLY A 44 0.08 -5.24 -1.78
N VAL A 45 1.20 -5.93 -2.04
CA VAL A 45 1.32 -6.84 -3.20
C VAL A 45 0.39 -8.05 -3.06
N ALA A 46 0.32 -8.67 -1.89
CA ALA A 46 -0.53 -9.84 -1.65
C ALA A 46 -2.03 -9.50 -1.83
N ALA A 47 -2.49 -8.40 -1.24
CA ALA A 47 -3.87 -7.94 -1.36
C ALA A 47 -4.22 -7.56 -2.82
N THR A 48 -3.31 -6.88 -3.53
CA THR A 48 -3.54 -6.52 -4.94
C THR A 48 -3.59 -7.76 -5.84
N ARG A 49 -2.76 -8.78 -5.58
CA ARG A 49 -2.83 -10.07 -6.28
C ARG A 49 -4.17 -10.77 -6.05
N GLN A 50 -4.65 -10.76 -4.80
CA GLN A 50 -5.94 -11.32 -4.45
C GLN A 50 -7.09 -10.59 -5.16
N GLN A 51 -7.05 -9.25 -5.18
CA GLN A 51 -8.06 -8.42 -5.86
C GLN A 51 -8.11 -8.67 -7.37
N LEU A 52 -6.95 -8.84 -8.02
CA LEU A 52 -6.87 -9.06 -9.47
C LEU A 52 -7.01 -10.53 -9.89
N GLY A 53 -6.93 -11.47 -8.96
CA GLY A 53 -6.96 -12.91 -9.25
C GLY A 53 -5.76 -13.41 -10.06
N ARG A 54 -4.65 -12.66 -10.10
CA ARG A 54 -3.43 -13.01 -10.84
C ARG A 54 -2.15 -12.51 -10.18
N GLN A 55 -1.03 -12.98 -10.70
CA GLN A 55 0.29 -12.43 -10.33
C GLN A 55 0.45 -11.00 -10.86
N LEU A 56 1.18 -10.19 -10.10
CA LEU A 56 1.62 -8.87 -10.54
C LEU A 56 2.94 -8.98 -11.30
N THR A 57 3.02 -8.24 -12.40
CA THR A 57 4.26 -7.96 -13.11
C THR A 57 5.20 -7.08 -12.26
N ASP A 58 6.48 -6.99 -12.63
CA ASP A 58 7.41 -6.11 -11.91
C ASP A 58 6.99 -4.63 -11.92
N PRO A 59 6.55 -4.05 -13.06
CA PRO A 59 6.03 -2.68 -13.08
C PRO A 59 4.83 -2.47 -12.15
N GLU A 60 3.92 -3.43 -12.06
CA GLU A 60 2.76 -3.35 -11.18
C GLU A 60 3.16 -3.43 -9.70
N ARG A 61 4.13 -4.27 -9.33
CA ARG A 61 4.67 -4.29 -7.97
C ARG A 61 5.30 -2.95 -7.59
N ARG A 62 6.06 -2.34 -8.50
CA ARG A 62 6.62 -0.99 -8.28
C ARG A 62 5.52 0.06 -8.13
N MET A 63 4.44 -0.03 -8.90
CA MET A 63 3.28 0.86 -8.76
C MET A 63 2.63 0.72 -7.38
N VAL A 64 2.41 -0.51 -6.92
CA VAL A 64 1.92 -0.81 -5.56
C VAL A 64 2.80 -0.14 -4.52
N TRP A 65 4.13 -0.33 -4.61
CA TRP A 65 5.07 0.25 -3.65
C TRP A 65 5.05 1.78 -3.67
N SER A 66 5.17 2.39 -4.85
CA SER A 66 5.15 3.85 -4.99
C SER A 66 3.86 4.45 -4.43
N ARG A 67 2.71 3.81 -4.71
CA ARG A 67 1.41 4.29 -4.23
C ARG A 67 1.22 4.08 -2.73
N LEU A 68 1.69 2.96 -2.19
CA LEU A 68 1.65 2.68 -0.75
C LEU A 68 2.52 3.65 0.04
N TRP A 69 3.73 3.93 -0.46
CA TRP A 69 4.61 4.94 0.13
C TRP A 69 3.94 6.31 0.15
N TRP A 70 3.30 6.71 -0.95
CA TRP A 70 2.55 7.96 -1.01
C TRP A 70 1.46 8.02 0.08
N TRP A 71 0.66 6.96 0.25
CA TRP A 71 -0.38 6.92 1.28
C TRP A 71 0.19 7.05 2.70
N LEU A 72 1.30 6.38 2.97
CA LEU A 72 1.99 6.47 4.26
C LEU A 72 2.49 7.89 4.55
N GLU A 73 3.07 8.56 3.56
CA GLU A 73 3.45 9.97 3.67
C GLU A 73 2.23 10.88 3.87
N GLN A 74 1.10 10.65 3.18
CA GLN A 74 -0.14 11.42 3.41
C GLN A 74 -0.66 11.26 4.85
N LEU A 75 -0.65 10.04 5.40
CA LEU A 75 -1.07 9.81 6.78
C LEU A 75 -0.13 10.51 7.78
N LYS A 76 1.18 10.46 7.52
CA LYS A 76 2.19 11.13 8.34
C LYS A 76 2.06 12.65 8.29
N LEU A 77 1.72 13.23 7.14
CA LEU A 77 1.45 14.66 7.01
C LEU A 77 0.22 15.07 7.83
N ARG A 78 -0.89 14.34 7.71
CA ARG A 78 -2.12 14.61 8.48
C ARG A 78 -1.91 14.58 10.00
N LEU A 79 -1.00 13.73 10.49
CA LEU A 79 -0.66 13.67 11.92
C LEU A 79 0.20 14.86 12.39
N ARG A 80 0.85 15.58 11.46
CA ARG A 80 1.72 16.73 11.76
C ARG A 80 1.00 18.07 11.66
N GLU A 81 -0.13 18.12 10.98
CA GLU A 81 -0.94 19.34 10.88
C GLU A 81 -1.64 19.60 12.22
N PRO A 82 -1.37 20.74 12.90
CA PRO A 82 -2.17 21.14 14.05
C PRO A 82 -3.60 21.43 13.57
N GLN A 83 -4.57 20.74 14.17
CA GLN A 83 -6.00 21.00 13.98
C GLN A 83 -6.37 22.40 14.45
#